data_AF-A0A226MTX9-F1
#
_entry.id   AF-A0A226MTX9-F1
#
_cell.length_a   1.000
_cell.length_b   1.000
_cell.length_c   1.000
_cell.angle_alpha   90.00
_cell.angle_beta   90.00
_cell.angle_gamma   90.00
#
_symmetry.space_group_name_H-M   'P 1'
#
loop_
_entity.id
_entity.type
_entity.pdbx_description
1 polymer ?
#
loop_
_entity_poly.entity_id
_entity_poly.type
_entity_poly.pdbx_seq_one_letter_code
_entity_poly.pdbx_strand_id
1 'polypeptide(L)'
;ADFVKIAHPDFAFREAAEEACRNISTMVEKLNTDVELCQSLRQLLADEVVMNSLDPETRRVAELFMFDFEISGIHLDEEKREKAVNLNVRILDLCNEFLIGTQLPNKIDKHILPEHIRYNFTADGNHLQVAGLHADCPDDLVREAAYKIFLYPNAEQLSCLEELLASRNSLAQLVGYDTFAHRALQGTMAKTPGIKHMWNSELRKQMNCVKCKVKSC
;
A
#
# COMPACT_ATOMS: atom_id res chain seq x y z
N ALA A 1 2.60 16.09 8.81
CA ALA A 1 3.26 14.96 9.51
C ALA A 1 3.88 13.96 8.52
N ASP A 2 3.15 13.53 7.47
CA ASP A 2 3.65 12.52 6.51
C ASP A 2 4.97 12.86 5.81
N PHE A 3 5.23 14.12 5.48
CA PHE A 3 6.53 14.49 4.92
C PHE A 3 7.67 14.33 5.94
N VAL A 4 7.41 14.75 7.19
CA VAL A 4 8.40 14.75 8.28
C VAL A 4 8.81 13.33 8.63
N LYS A 5 7.87 12.38 8.71
CA LYS A 5 8.17 10.98 9.06
C LYS A 5 9.16 10.32 8.07
N ILE A 6 9.22 10.79 6.82
CA ILE A 6 10.07 10.21 5.77
C ILE A 6 11.38 11.00 5.62
N ALA A 7 11.31 12.34 5.61
CA ALA A 7 12.42 13.19 5.18
C ALA A 7 13.29 13.73 6.33
N HIS A 8 12.80 13.70 7.58
CA HIS A 8 13.50 14.39 8.66
C HIS A 8 14.74 13.59 9.14
N PRO A 9 15.92 14.22 9.29
CA PRO A 9 17.15 13.52 9.65
C PRO A 9 17.13 12.99 11.08
N ASP A 10 16.52 13.74 11.99
CA ASP A 10 16.38 13.35 13.40
C ASP A 10 15.30 12.29 13.57
N PHE A 11 15.66 11.19 14.24
CA PHE A 11 14.78 10.07 14.55
C PHE A 11 13.61 10.48 15.46
N ALA A 12 13.83 11.32 16.46
CA ALA A 12 12.77 11.71 17.41
C ALA A 12 11.61 12.45 16.72
N PHE A 13 11.94 13.29 15.73
CA PHE A 13 10.92 13.96 14.92
C PHE A 13 10.21 13.01 13.96
N ARG A 14 10.90 12.01 13.40
CA ARG A 14 10.27 11.00 12.56
C ARG A 14 9.28 10.15 13.35
N GLU A 15 9.69 9.72 14.55
CA GLU A 15 8.85 8.95 15.47
C GLU A 15 7.60 9.74 15.91
N ALA A 16 7.77 10.99 16.35
CA ALA A 16 6.64 11.85 16.72
C ALA A 16 5.70 12.13 15.54
N ALA A 17 6.24 12.30 14.33
CA ALA A 17 5.43 12.47 13.12
C ALA A 17 4.66 11.19 12.76
N GLU A 18 5.25 10.02 12.97
CA GLU A 18 4.59 8.74 12.77
C GLU A 18 3.43 8.53 13.76
N GLU A 19 3.64 8.85 15.03
CA GLU A 19 2.59 8.82 16.05
C GLU A 19 1.42 9.77 15.71
N ALA A 20 1.74 11.00 15.29
CA ALA A 20 0.72 11.95 14.83
C ALA A 20 -0.08 11.42 13.63
N CYS A 21 0.59 10.80 12.66
CA CYS A 21 -0.09 10.16 11.52
C CYS A 21 -1.02 9.04 11.99
N ARG A 22 -0.58 8.14 12.88
CA ARG A 22 -1.42 7.07 13.44
C ARG A 22 -2.66 7.62 14.14
N ASN A 23 -2.49 8.67 14.95
CA ASN A 23 -3.58 9.29 15.69
C ASN A 23 -4.62 9.94 14.75
N ILE A 24 -4.16 10.67 13.73
CA ILE A 24 -5.05 11.28 12.73
C ILE A 24 -5.78 10.21 11.92
N SER A 25 -5.07 9.18 11.44
CA SER A 25 -5.71 8.08 10.70
C SER A 25 -6.78 7.37 11.54
N THR A 26 -6.49 7.08 12.80
CA THR A 26 -7.47 6.48 13.72
C THR A 26 -8.69 7.38 13.93
N MET A 27 -8.49 8.70 14.05
CA MET A 27 -9.58 9.66 14.18
C MET A 27 -10.45 9.70 12.92
N VAL A 28 -9.85 9.69 11.74
CA VAL A 28 -10.57 9.68 10.45
C VAL A 28 -11.41 8.42 10.31
N GLU A 29 -10.88 7.24 10.65
CA GLU A 29 -11.64 5.99 10.61
C GLU A 29 -12.84 6.00 11.58
N LYS A 30 -12.68 6.60 12.77
CA LYS A 30 -13.80 6.80 13.71
C LYS A 30 -14.87 7.73 13.14
N LEU A 31 -14.46 8.87 12.55
CA LEU A 31 -15.39 9.81 11.93
C LEU A 31 -16.13 9.19 10.74
N ASN A 32 -15.45 8.40 9.91
CA ASN A 32 -16.05 7.69 8.78
C ASN A 32 -16.96 6.52 9.21
N THR A 33 -16.99 6.18 10.50
CA THR A 33 -17.90 5.18 11.07
C THR A 33 -18.89 5.80 12.07
N ASP A 34 -18.97 7.13 12.14
CA ASP A 34 -19.91 7.86 12.99
C ASP A 34 -21.32 7.87 12.37
N VAL A 35 -22.27 7.29 13.12
CA VAL A 35 -23.64 7.09 12.66
C VAL A 35 -24.42 8.40 12.63
N GLU A 36 -24.19 9.32 13.55
CA GLU A 36 -24.93 10.58 13.64
C GLU A 36 -24.53 11.53 12.49
N LEU A 37 -23.23 11.58 12.18
CA LEU A 37 -22.71 12.33 11.04
C LEU A 37 -23.26 11.77 9.72
N CYS A 38 -23.25 10.43 9.57
CA CYS A 38 -23.80 9.79 8.38
C CYS A 38 -25.31 10.05 8.23
N GLN A 39 -26.08 9.95 9.31
CA GLN A 39 -27.53 10.22 9.30
C GLN A 39 -27.82 11.68 8.92
N SER A 40 -27.07 12.62 9.48
CA SER A 40 -27.20 14.05 9.15
C SER A 40 -26.96 14.30 7.67
N LEU A 41 -25.92 13.67 7.10
CA LEU A 41 -25.63 13.77 5.67
C LEU A 41 -26.71 13.09 4.82
N ARG A 42 -27.25 11.94 5.26
CA ARG A 42 -28.37 11.26 4.56
C ARG A 42 -29.62 12.14 4.51
N GLN A 43 -29.92 12.88 5.58
CA GLN A 43 -31.04 13.82 5.61
C GLN A 43 -30.84 14.96 4.60
N LEU A 44 -29.63 15.53 4.55
CA LEU A 44 -29.29 16.56 3.57
C LEU A 44 -29.42 16.04 2.13
N LEU A 45 -28.90 14.83 1.85
CA LEU A 45 -28.97 14.22 0.51
C LEU A 45 -30.39 13.84 0.08
N ALA A 46 -31.30 13.60 1.04
CA ALA A 46 -32.71 13.29 0.76
C ALA A 46 -33.57 14.54 0.55
N ASP A 47 -33.11 15.72 0.98
CA ASP A 47 -33.82 16.98 0.79
C ASP A 47 -33.49 17.58 -0.59
N GLU A 48 -34.39 17.36 -1.55
CA GLU A 48 -34.24 17.88 -2.92
C GLU A 48 -34.15 19.42 -2.97
N VAL A 49 -34.81 20.13 -2.04
CA VAL A 49 -34.81 21.60 -2.04
C VAL A 49 -33.42 22.10 -1.66
N VAL A 50 -32.85 21.56 -0.59
CA VAL A 50 -31.48 21.87 -0.16
C VAL A 50 -30.49 21.44 -1.23
N MET A 51 -30.59 20.21 -1.73
CA MET A 51 -29.67 19.70 -2.75
C MET A 51 -29.65 20.54 -4.03
N ASN A 52 -30.80 21.06 -4.47
CA ASN A 52 -30.88 21.92 -5.65
C ASN A 52 -30.32 23.34 -5.42
N SER A 53 -30.23 23.78 -4.17
CA SER A 53 -29.63 25.07 -3.80
C SER A 53 -28.11 25.03 -3.67
N LEU A 54 -27.52 23.85 -3.51
CA LEU A 54 -26.07 23.67 -3.42
C LEU A 54 -25.40 23.84 -4.79
N ASP A 55 -24.20 24.40 -4.78
CA ASP A 55 -23.33 24.42 -5.95
C ASP A 55 -22.82 23.01 -6.31
N PRO A 56 -22.39 22.78 -7.57
CA PRO A 56 -21.93 21.48 -8.04
C PRO A 56 -20.80 20.87 -7.20
N GLU A 57 -19.88 21.70 -6.70
CA GLU A 57 -18.72 21.28 -5.93
C GLU A 57 -19.15 20.80 -4.54
N THR A 58 -20.01 21.55 -3.85
CA THR A 58 -20.56 21.16 -2.54
C THR A 58 -21.39 19.89 -2.65
N ARG A 59 -22.21 19.77 -3.71
CA ARG A 59 -22.95 18.52 -3.98
C ARG A 59 -22.00 17.34 -4.15
N ARG A 60 -20.91 17.54 -4.91
CA ARG A 60 -19.91 16.50 -5.13
C ARG A 60 -19.20 16.08 -3.85
N VAL A 61 -18.88 17.04 -2.97
CA VAL A 61 -18.27 16.75 -1.67
C VAL A 61 -19.22 15.95 -0.78
N ALA A 62 -20.52 16.27 -0.76
CA ALA A 62 -21.52 15.51 -0.01
C ALA A 62 -21.63 14.05 -0.50
N GLU A 63 -21.62 13.83 -1.82
CA GLU A 63 -21.57 12.47 -2.39
C GLU A 63 -20.30 11.71 -2.01
N LEU A 64 -19.13 12.38 -2.02
CA LEU A 64 -17.85 11.78 -1.65
C LEU A 64 -17.82 11.40 -0.16
N PHE A 65 -18.35 12.23 0.73
CA PHE A 65 -18.47 11.85 2.14
C PHE A 65 -19.39 10.65 2.33
N MET A 66 -20.54 10.62 1.67
CA MET A 66 -21.45 9.45 1.76
C MET A 66 -20.75 8.17 1.29
N PHE A 67 -20.00 8.29 0.20
CA PHE A 67 -19.19 7.20 -0.33
C PHE A 67 -18.12 6.72 0.67
N ASP A 68 -17.44 7.63 1.35
CA ASP A 68 -16.43 7.29 2.37
C ASP A 68 -17.04 6.56 3.57
N PHE A 69 -18.23 6.97 4.02
CA PHE A 69 -18.99 6.26 5.06
C PHE A 69 -19.31 4.82 4.63
N GLU A 70 -19.81 4.62 3.41
CA GLU A 70 -20.18 3.29 2.90
C GLU A 70 -18.96 2.37 2.74
N ILE A 71 -17.86 2.87 2.18
CA ILE A 71 -16.62 2.10 2.06
C ILE A 71 -16.00 1.76 3.42
N SER A 72 -16.23 2.59 4.42
CA SER A 72 -15.79 2.36 5.80
C SER A 72 -16.71 1.39 6.57
N GLY A 73 -17.83 0.97 5.97
CA GLY A 73 -18.72 -0.02 6.56
C GLY A 73 -19.78 0.55 7.49
N ILE A 74 -20.17 1.83 7.34
CA ILE A 74 -21.16 2.47 8.22
C ILE A 74 -22.50 1.70 8.33
N HIS A 75 -22.86 0.97 7.27
CA HIS A 75 -24.09 0.18 7.16
C HIS A 75 -24.06 -1.09 8.00
N LEU A 76 -22.91 -1.48 8.52
CA LEU A 76 -22.74 -2.65 9.37
C LEU A 76 -23.28 -2.38 10.79
N ASP A 77 -23.56 -3.46 11.53
CA ASP A 77 -23.83 -3.37 12.97
C ASP A 77 -22.58 -2.94 13.76
N GLU A 78 -22.77 -2.48 15.00
CA GLU A 78 -21.68 -1.92 15.82
C GLU A 78 -20.50 -2.89 15.98
N GLU A 79 -20.76 -4.17 16.22
CA GLU A 79 -19.72 -5.18 16.41
C GLU A 79 -18.89 -5.36 15.12
N LYS A 80 -19.55 -5.39 13.96
CA LYS A 80 -18.87 -5.46 12.67
C LYS A 80 -18.15 -4.17 12.30
N ARG A 81 -18.69 -3.00 12.65
CA ARG A 81 -18.00 -1.70 12.47
C ARG A 81 -16.72 -1.66 13.28
N GLU A 82 -16.76 -2.06 14.55
CA GLU A 82 -15.56 -2.13 15.40
C GLU A 82 -14.50 -3.06 14.79
N LYS A 83 -14.92 -4.24 14.29
CA LYS A 83 -14.02 -5.16 13.56
C LYS A 83 -13.44 -4.53 12.30
N ALA A 84 -14.22 -3.78 11.52
CA ALA A 84 -13.75 -3.10 10.31
C ALA A 84 -12.70 -2.02 10.64
N VAL A 85 -12.94 -1.22 11.70
CA VAL A 85 -11.98 -0.22 12.19
C VAL A 85 -10.67 -0.89 12.63
N ASN A 86 -10.75 -1.96 13.43
CA ASN A 86 -9.56 -2.70 13.89
C ASN A 86 -8.77 -3.30 12.71
N LEU A 87 -9.46 -3.85 11.70
CA LEU A 87 -8.82 -4.33 10.48
C LEU A 87 -8.14 -3.20 9.69
N ASN A 88 -8.77 -2.03 9.57
CA ASN A 88 -8.16 -0.87 8.90
C ASN A 88 -6.88 -0.42 9.61
N VAL A 89 -6.90 -0.31 10.94
CA VAL A 89 -5.72 0.02 11.74
C VAL A 89 -4.60 -1.00 11.53
N ARG A 90 -4.92 -2.30 11.62
CA ARG A 90 -3.92 -3.37 11.39
C ARG A 90 -3.34 -3.32 9.97
N ILE A 91 -4.16 -3.05 8.96
CA ILE A 91 -3.70 -2.90 7.57
C ILE A 91 -2.73 -1.72 7.44
N LEU A 92 -3.02 -0.58 8.08
CA LEU A 92 -2.14 0.59 8.06
C LEU A 92 -0.78 0.28 8.72
N ASP A 93 -0.80 -0.37 9.88
CA ASP A 93 0.42 -0.77 10.58
C ASP A 93 1.26 -1.75 9.75
N LEU A 94 0.65 -2.80 9.21
CA LEU A 94 1.30 -3.77 8.34
C LEU A 94 1.87 -3.13 7.06
N CYS A 95 1.16 -2.16 6.47
CA CYS A 95 1.66 -1.43 5.31
C CYS A 95 2.94 -0.66 5.64
N ASN A 96 2.99 -0.02 6.82
CA ASN A 96 4.14 0.73 7.27
C ASN A 96 5.32 -0.21 7.59
N GLU A 97 5.06 -1.29 8.32
CA GLU A 97 6.05 -2.32 8.67
C GLU A 97 6.68 -2.93 7.40
N PHE A 98 5.85 -3.30 6.43
CA PHE A 98 6.33 -3.80 5.13
C PHE A 98 7.14 -2.74 4.38
N LEU A 99 6.66 -1.49 4.31
CA LEU A 99 7.37 -0.42 3.61
C LEU A 99 8.76 -0.16 4.21
N ILE A 100 8.87 -0.08 5.54
CA ILE A 100 10.15 0.07 6.22
C ILE A 100 11.06 -1.12 5.92
N GLY A 101 10.53 -2.33 5.98
CA GLY A 101 11.29 -3.55 5.69
C GLY A 101 11.84 -3.62 4.27
N THR A 102 11.14 -3.08 3.27
CA THR A 102 11.63 -3.03 1.88
C THR A 102 12.83 -2.11 1.68
N GLN A 103 13.11 -1.21 2.63
CA GLN A 103 14.25 -0.28 2.57
C GLN A 103 15.48 -0.84 3.27
N LEU A 104 15.35 -1.96 4.00
CA LEU A 104 16.45 -2.58 4.72
C LEU A 104 17.30 -3.42 3.76
N PRO A 105 18.64 -3.30 3.80
CA PRO A 105 19.51 -4.12 2.98
C PRO A 105 19.51 -5.58 3.45
N ASN A 106 19.61 -6.50 2.50
CA ASN A 106 19.79 -7.91 2.82
C ASN A 106 21.19 -8.17 3.36
N LYS A 107 21.30 -9.05 4.35
CA LYS A 107 22.57 -9.44 4.98
C LYS A 107 22.94 -10.86 4.59
N ILE A 108 24.22 -11.07 4.31
CA ILE A 108 24.78 -12.40 4.07
C ILE A 108 26.08 -12.57 4.84
N ASP A 109 26.37 -13.78 5.32
CA ASP A 109 27.68 -14.08 5.92
C ASP A 109 28.78 -13.89 4.87
N LYS A 110 29.81 -13.11 5.21
CA LYS A 110 30.91 -12.79 4.30
C LYS A 110 31.66 -14.04 3.80
N HIS A 111 31.69 -15.12 4.58
CA HIS A 111 32.37 -16.37 4.25
C HIS A 111 31.71 -17.13 3.10
N ILE A 112 30.42 -16.85 2.82
CA ILE A 112 29.70 -17.43 1.68
C ILE A 112 30.16 -16.83 0.35
N LEU A 113 30.65 -15.58 0.37
CA LEU A 113 31.09 -14.88 -0.84
C LEU A 113 32.61 -15.00 -1.07
N PRO A 114 33.08 -15.11 -2.32
CA PRO A 114 34.50 -15.08 -2.65
C PRO A 114 35.19 -13.81 -2.14
N GLU A 115 36.40 -13.95 -1.58
CA GLU A 115 37.15 -12.83 -0.99
C GLU A 115 37.34 -11.64 -1.92
N HIS A 116 37.62 -11.92 -3.19
CA HIS A 116 37.89 -10.90 -4.20
C HIS A 116 36.66 -10.07 -4.60
N ILE A 117 35.44 -10.41 -4.18
CA ILE A 117 34.26 -9.56 -4.46
C ILE A 117 33.72 -8.85 -3.23
N ARG A 118 34.17 -9.22 -2.02
CA ARG A 118 33.61 -8.71 -0.74
C ARG A 118 33.73 -7.20 -0.59
N TYR A 119 34.78 -6.59 -1.16
CA TYR A 119 35.00 -5.13 -1.09
C TYR A 119 33.95 -4.30 -1.84
N ASN A 120 33.14 -4.93 -2.69
CA ASN A 120 32.06 -4.26 -3.42
C ASN A 120 30.80 -4.07 -2.56
N PHE A 121 30.75 -4.63 -1.35
CA PHE A 121 29.60 -4.58 -0.45
C PHE A 121 29.97 -3.93 0.89
N THR A 122 28.98 -3.32 1.56
CA THR A 122 29.20 -2.70 2.87
C THR A 122 29.37 -3.76 3.95
N ALA A 123 30.49 -3.73 4.67
CA ALA A 123 30.76 -4.67 5.74
C ALA A 123 30.07 -4.27 7.06
N ASP A 124 29.45 -5.25 7.72
CA ASP A 124 28.79 -5.16 9.02
C ASP A 124 29.26 -6.34 9.88
N GLY A 125 30.47 -6.21 10.45
CA GLY A 125 31.14 -7.26 11.22
C GLY A 125 31.47 -8.51 10.39
N ASN A 126 30.75 -9.61 10.63
CA ASN A 126 30.86 -10.85 9.87
C ASN A 126 29.89 -10.93 8.69
N HIS A 127 29.02 -9.94 8.52
CA HIS A 127 28.04 -9.90 7.43
C HIS A 127 28.40 -8.84 6.40
N LEU A 128 27.91 -9.03 5.18
CA LEU A 128 27.91 -8.05 4.11
C LEU A 128 26.47 -7.60 3.85
N GLN A 129 26.28 -6.29 3.70
CA GLN A 129 25.00 -5.69 3.36
C GLN A 129 24.92 -5.44 1.86
N VAL A 130 23.86 -5.93 1.24
CA VAL A 130 23.55 -5.75 -0.19
C VAL A 130 22.30 -4.88 -0.30
N ALA A 131 22.49 -3.61 -0.63
CA ALA A 131 21.43 -2.61 -0.71
C ALA A 131 20.90 -2.35 -2.13
N GLY A 132 21.41 -3.07 -3.14
CA GLY A 132 20.99 -2.89 -4.53
C GLY A 132 21.51 -3.96 -5.47
N LEU A 133 21.19 -3.80 -6.76
CA LEU A 133 21.49 -4.78 -7.80
C LEU A 133 22.90 -4.67 -8.39
N HIS A 134 23.61 -3.57 -8.14
CA HIS A 134 24.94 -3.29 -8.72
C HIS A 134 24.98 -3.46 -10.25
N ALA A 135 23.89 -3.11 -10.96
CA ALA A 135 23.71 -3.42 -12.39
C ALA A 135 24.82 -2.86 -13.31
N ASP A 136 25.44 -1.75 -12.93
CA ASP A 136 26.50 -1.08 -13.69
C ASP A 136 27.92 -1.57 -13.32
N CYS A 137 28.06 -2.49 -12.36
CA CYS A 137 29.36 -3.05 -11.99
C CYS A 137 29.94 -3.85 -13.16
N PRO A 138 31.21 -3.67 -13.56
CA PRO A 138 31.81 -4.40 -14.67
C PRO A 138 32.00 -5.90 -14.37
N ASP A 139 32.22 -6.24 -13.10
CA ASP A 139 32.41 -7.62 -12.62
C ASP A 139 31.07 -8.38 -12.63
N ASP A 140 31.02 -9.49 -13.37
CA ASP A 140 29.82 -10.31 -13.53
C ASP A 140 29.45 -11.09 -12.27
N LEU A 141 30.44 -11.54 -11.49
CA LEU A 141 30.22 -12.22 -10.22
C LEU A 141 29.61 -11.27 -9.18
N VAL A 142 30.06 -10.01 -9.15
CA VAL A 142 29.45 -8.99 -8.28
C VAL A 142 27.99 -8.77 -8.64
N ARG A 143 27.66 -8.64 -9.94
CA ARG A 143 26.27 -8.47 -10.40
C ARG A 143 25.41 -9.69 -10.06
N GLU A 144 25.93 -10.90 -10.28
CA GLU A 144 25.20 -12.13 -9.98
C GLU A 144 24.94 -12.29 -8.47
N ALA A 145 25.97 -12.06 -7.64
CA ALA A 145 25.84 -12.11 -6.19
C ALA A 145 24.84 -11.06 -5.69
N ALA A 146 24.98 -9.81 -6.14
CA ALA A 146 24.07 -8.73 -5.79
C ALA A 146 22.63 -9.06 -6.17
N TYR A 147 22.38 -9.54 -7.40
CA TYR A 147 21.04 -9.93 -7.86
C TYR A 147 20.43 -11.02 -6.97
N LYS A 148 21.17 -12.10 -6.70
CA LYS A 148 20.70 -13.24 -5.92
C LYS A 148 20.41 -12.86 -4.46
N ILE A 149 21.26 -12.03 -3.86
CA ILE A 149 21.13 -11.66 -2.45
C ILE A 149 20.06 -10.57 -2.29
N PHE A 150 20.08 -9.53 -3.12
CA PHE A 150 19.13 -8.42 -3.03
C PHE A 150 17.69 -8.87 -3.28
N LEU A 151 17.46 -9.79 -4.22
CA LEU A 151 16.13 -10.33 -4.51
C LEU A 151 15.81 -11.61 -3.74
N TYR A 152 16.68 -12.02 -2.80
CA TYR A 152 16.43 -13.20 -2.00
C TYR A 152 15.17 -12.98 -1.13
N PRO A 153 14.25 -13.96 -1.04
CA PRO A 153 13.07 -13.83 -0.21
C PRO A 153 13.42 -13.60 1.26
N ASN A 154 12.87 -12.55 1.85
CA ASN A 154 12.93 -12.32 3.29
C ASN A 154 11.66 -12.93 3.92
N ALA A 155 11.83 -13.90 4.82
CA ALA A 155 10.73 -14.63 5.44
C ALA A 155 9.84 -13.74 6.33
N GLU A 156 10.44 -12.78 7.05
CA GLU A 156 9.70 -11.83 7.89
C GLU A 156 8.84 -10.89 7.02
N GLN A 157 9.42 -10.38 5.93
CA GLN A 157 8.69 -9.55 4.97
C GLN A 157 7.57 -10.33 4.26
N LEU A 158 7.81 -11.60 3.94
CA LEU A 158 6.78 -12.45 3.34
C LEU A 158 5.62 -12.68 4.32
N SER A 159 5.91 -12.99 5.59
CA SER A 159 4.89 -13.15 6.62
C SER A 159 4.07 -11.88 6.82
N CYS A 160 4.72 -10.72 6.87
CA CYS A 160 4.07 -9.42 6.97
C CYS A 160 3.13 -9.17 5.78
N LEU A 161 3.58 -9.47 4.55
CA LEU A 161 2.79 -9.34 3.34
C LEU A 161 1.59 -10.30 3.32
N GLU A 162 1.76 -11.55 3.75
CA GLU A 162 0.68 -12.54 3.83
C GLU A 162 -0.41 -12.08 4.80
N GLU A 163 -0.03 -11.61 5.98
CA GLU A 163 -0.97 -11.05 6.95
C GLU A 163 -1.69 -9.82 6.38
N LEU A 164 -0.95 -8.91 5.74
CA LEU A 164 -1.52 -7.72 5.11
C LEU A 164 -2.59 -8.07 4.06
N LEU A 165 -2.31 -9.07 3.21
CA LEU A 165 -3.25 -9.52 2.19
C LEU A 165 -4.47 -10.21 2.81
N ALA A 166 -4.29 -11.01 3.86
CA ALA A 166 -5.37 -11.67 4.58
C ALA A 166 -6.29 -10.66 5.30
N SER A 167 -5.73 -9.67 5.99
CA SER A 167 -6.49 -8.60 6.64
C SER A 167 -7.28 -7.77 5.61
N ARG A 168 -6.67 -7.42 4.47
CA ARG A 168 -7.35 -6.75 3.36
C ARG A 168 -8.53 -7.55 2.82
N ASN A 169 -8.35 -8.85 2.62
CA ASN A 169 -9.43 -9.72 2.16
C ASN A 169 -10.57 -9.79 3.18
N SER A 170 -10.23 -9.97 4.46
CA SER A 170 -11.21 -10.03 5.56
C SER A 170 -12.03 -8.75 5.66
N LEU A 171 -11.37 -7.59 5.57
CA LEU A 171 -12.05 -6.29 5.55
C LEU A 171 -13.01 -6.17 4.36
N ALA A 172 -12.55 -6.53 3.16
CA ALA A 172 -13.37 -6.43 1.96
C ALA A 172 -14.64 -7.27 2.07
N GLN A 173 -14.52 -8.52 2.52
CA GLN A 173 -15.65 -9.42 2.74
C GLN A 173 -16.60 -8.89 3.81
N LEU A 174 -16.06 -8.33 4.90
CA LEU A 174 -16.83 -7.76 6.00
C LEU A 174 -17.72 -6.59 5.55
N VAL A 175 -17.21 -5.70 4.70
CA VAL A 175 -17.97 -4.55 4.19
C VAL A 175 -18.84 -4.88 2.97
N GLY A 176 -18.75 -6.09 2.43
CA GLY A 176 -19.64 -6.60 1.36
C GLY A 176 -19.04 -6.67 -0.05
N TYR A 177 -17.71 -6.71 -0.17
CA TYR A 177 -17.01 -6.87 -1.46
C TYR A 177 -16.43 -8.27 -1.64
N ASP A 178 -16.46 -8.78 -2.87
CA ASP A 178 -15.88 -10.08 -3.22
C ASP A 178 -14.37 -10.15 -2.95
N THR A 179 -13.65 -9.07 -3.26
CA THR A 179 -12.21 -8.94 -3.03
C THR A 179 -11.84 -7.51 -2.67
N PHE A 180 -10.68 -7.34 -2.04
CA PHE A 180 -10.15 -6.01 -1.75
C PHE A 180 -9.93 -5.16 -3.00
N ALA A 181 -9.66 -5.78 -4.15
CA ALA A 181 -9.53 -5.06 -5.42
C ALA A 181 -10.86 -4.44 -5.89
N HIS A 182 -12.01 -5.09 -5.65
CA HIS A 182 -13.31 -4.48 -5.94
C HIS A 182 -13.53 -3.24 -5.06
N ARG A 183 -13.27 -3.37 -3.75
CA ARG A 183 -13.33 -2.26 -2.80
C ARG A 183 -12.42 -1.09 -3.21
N ALA A 184 -11.15 -1.36 -3.49
CA ALA A 184 -10.16 -0.33 -3.77
C ALA A 184 -10.36 0.38 -5.13
N LEU A 185 -11.07 -0.26 -6.07
CA LEU A 185 -11.33 0.31 -7.39
C LEU A 185 -12.66 1.05 -7.49
N GLN A 186 -13.58 0.80 -6.55
CA GLN A 186 -14.79 1.60 -6.37
C GLN A 186 -14.34 3.04 -6.09
N GLY A 187 -14.68 3.98 -6.96
CA GLY A 187 -14.20 5.37 -6.93
C GLY A 187 -13.08 5.71 -7.93
N THR A 188 -12.44 4.71 -8.54
CA THR A 188 -11.46 4.92 -9.63
C THR A 188 -12.12 4.86 -11.00
N MET A 189 -11.44 5.35 -12.05
CA MET A 189 -11.90 5.19 -13.44
C MET A 189 -12.05 3.73 -13.88
N ALA A 190 -11.26 2.82 -13.30
CA ALA A 190 -11.31 1.40 -13.65
C ALA A 190 -12.58 0.73 -13.11
N LYS A 191 -13.11 1.20 -11.97
CA LYS A 191 -14.32 0.72 -11.26
C LYS A 191 -14.31 -0.76 -10.82
N THR A 192 -13.84 -1.68 -11.67
CA THR A 192 -13.82 -3.12 -11.43
C THR A 192 -12.47 -3.73 -11.84
N PRO A 193 -12.06 -4.86 -11.24
CA PRO A 193 -10.77 -5.51 -11.56
C PRO A 193 -10.68 -6.02 -13.00
N GLY A 194 -11.80 -6.39 -13.63
CA GLY A 194 -11.84 -6.95 -14.99
C GLY A 194 -11.23 -6.03 -16.05
N ILE A 195 -11.40 -4.72 -15.89
CA ILE A 195 -10.81 -3.73 -16.79
C ILE A 195 -9.28 -3.74 -16.69
N LYS A 196 -8.69 -3.86 -15.50
CA LYS A 196 -7.23 -3.92 -15.33
C LYS A 196 -6.61 -5.13 -16.03
N HIS A 197 -7.28 -6.29 -16.01
CA HIS A 197 -6.82 -7.49 -16.73
C HIS A 197 -6.83 -7.30 -18.25
N MET A 198 -7.86 -6.67 -18.79
CA MET A 198 -7.98 -6.37 -20.21
C MET A 198 -6.85 -5.46 -20.70
N TRP A 199 -6.58 -4.36 -20.00
CA TRP A 199 -5.51 -3.42 -20.36
C TRP A 199 -4.12 -4.05 -20.26
N ASN A 200 -3.85 -4.81 -19.20
CA ASN A 200 -2.57 -5.52 -19.05
C ASN A 200 -2.34 -6.55 -20.16
N SER A 201 -3.40 -7.23 -20.60
CA SER A 201 -3.30 -8.19 -21.71
C SER A 201 -2.96 -7.51 -23.04
N GLU A 202 -3.55 -6.34 -23.30
CA GLU A 202 -3.36 -5.62 -24.55
C GLU A 202 -1.96 -4.96 -24.62
N LEU A 203 -1.50 -4.37 -23.51
CA LEU A 203 -0.15 -3.84 -23.39
C LEU A 203 0.92 -4.93 -23.57
N ARG A 204 0.70 -6.13 -23.01
CA ARG A 204 1.61 -7.28 -23.21
C ARG A 204 1.69 -7.68 -24.69
N LYS A 205 0.58 -7.71 -25.42
CA LYS A 205 0.59 -8.00 -26.87
C LYS A 205 1.42 -6.97 -27.64
N GLN A 206 1.24 -5.68 -27.34
CA GLN A 206 1.98 -4.61 -28.00
C GLN A 206 3.48 -4.67 -27.68
N MET A 207 3.87 -4.89 -26.42
CA MET A 207 5.28 -5.03 -26.03
C MET A 207 5.95 -6.27 -26.62
N ASN A 208 5.23 -7.40 -26.72
CA ASN A 208 5.76 -8.61 -27.36
C ASN A 208 6.01 -8.39 -28.86
N CYS A 209 5.16 -7.60 -29.53
CA CYS A 209 5.37 -7.21 -30.92
C CYS A 209 6.67 -6.40 -31.11
N VAL A 210 7.01 -5.52 -30.16
CA VAL A 210 8.27 -4.76 -30.18
C VAL A 210 9.49 -5.67 -29.96
N LYS A 211 9.43 -6.61 -28.99
CA LYS A 211 10.53 -7.57 -28.75
C LYS A 211 10.81 -8.46 -29.96
N CYS A 212 9.78 -8.88 -30.71
CA CYS A 212 9.98 -9.67 -31.92
C CYS A 212 10.68 -8.87 -33.03
N LYS A 213 10.39 -7.58 -33.19
CA LYS A 213 11.05 -6.71 -34.18
C LYS A 213 12.53 -6.44 -33.87
N VAL A 214 12.90 -6.41 -32.59
CA VAL A 214 14.30 -6.20 -32.17
C VAL A 214 15.16 -7.46 -32.36
N LYS A 215 14.57 -8.66 -32.27
CA LYS A 215 15.29 -9.92 -32.52
C LYS A 215 15.44 -10.29 -34.01
N SER A 216 14.73 -9.59 -34.89
CA SER A 216 14.76 -9.82 -36.34
C SER A 216 15.69 -8.86 -37.10
N CYS A 217 16.42 -8.01 -36.39
CA CYS A 217 17.52 -7.18 -36.89
C CYS A 217 18.84 -7.68 -36.30
#